data_AF-A0A0L0GAP5-F1
#
_entry.id   AF-A0A0L0GAP5-F1
#
_cell.length_a   1.000
_cell.length_b   1.000
_cell.length_c   1.000
_cell.angle_alpha   90.00
_cell.angle_beta   90.00
_cell.angle_gamma   90.00
#
_symmetry.space_group_name_H-M   'P 1'
#
loop_
_entity.id
_entity.type
_entity.pdbx_description
1 polymer ?
#
loop_
_entity_poly.entity_id
_entity_poly.type
_entity_poly.pdbx_seq_one_letter_code
_entity_poly.pdbx_strand_id
1 'polypeptide(L)'
;MELAYWESYKAIAQKLKKRFMRKPKYDVARDEYMHLARELKKEGAHQPAALCFLAVARCQEAMANNTAMAKYTHEAARLYISSVQYDVYSAYLPLADCIVDATNTYLLAVSMYLNIRKPSLASTLLLELAGTLYDLQLFEEAMLYYRKAHTLQQHTPLVALATLQRVASCLIALGEW
;
A
#
# COMPACT_ATOMS: atom_id res chain seq x y z
N MET A 1 1.90 -24.81 2.56
CA MET A 1 2.26 -23.63 1.74
C MET A 1 2.79 -22.50 2.61
N GLU A 2 2.08 -22.10 3.68
CA GLU A 2 2.53 -21.03 4.60
C GLU A 2 3.92 -21.22 5.23
N LEU A 3 4.25 -22.44 5.65
CA LEU A 3 5.54 -22.73 6.28
C LEU A 3 6.72 -22.54 5.32
N ALA A 4 6.56 -22.90 4.04
CA ALA A 4 7.63 -22.84 3.04
C ALA A 4 7.98 -21.39 2.63
N TYR A 5 6.98 -20.50 2.50
CA TYR A 5 7.27 -19.10 2.21
C TYR A 5 7.95 -18.45 3.43
N TRP A 6 7.50 -18.76 4.64
CA TRP A 6 8.01 -18.12 5.84
C TRP A 6 9.48 -18.47 6.10
N GLU A 7 9.87 -19.71 5.79
CA GLU A 7 11.28 -20.15 5.78
C GLU A 7 12.10 -19.38 4.76
N SER A 8 11.59 -19.25 3.53
CA SER A 8 12.25 -18.49 2.45
C SER A 8 12.42 -17.01 2.83
N TYR A 9 11.36 -16.38 3.35
CA TYR A 9 11.39 -15.01 3.84
C TYR A 9 12.42 -14.82 4.97
N LYS A 10 12.40 -15.71 5.96
CA LYS A 10 13.39 -15.70 7.07
C LYS A 10 14.82 -15.90 6.57
N ALA A 11 15.04 -16.77 5.59
CA ALA A 11 16.36 -17.00 5.01
C ALA A 11 16.91 -15.72 4.38
N ILE A 12 16.10 -14.97 3.63
CA ILE A 12 16.48 -13.67 3.07
C ILE A 12 16.77 -12.66 4.20
N ALA A 13 15.90 -12.57 5.21
CA ALA A 13 16.08 -11.67 6.35
C ALA A 13 17.36 -11.95 7.14
N GLN A 14 17.75 -13.21 7.28
CA GLN A 14 18.99 -13.61 7.95
C GLN A 14 20.25 -13.15 7.18
N LYS A 15 20.20 -13.06 5.85
CA LYS A 15 21.29 -12.52 5.02
C LYS A 15 21.51 -11.02 5.27
N LEU A 16 20.47 -10.31 5.71
CA LEU A 16 20.51 -8.88 6.02
C LEU A 16 20.97 -8.57 7.45
N LYS A 17 21.05 -9.56 8.35
CA LYS A 17 21.55 -9.33 9.72
C LYS A 17 22.97 -8.80 9.67
N LYS A 18 23.21 -7.70 10.39
CA LYS A 18 24.52 -7.05 10.49
C LYS A 18 25.56 -8.04 11.00
N ARG A 19 26.48 -8.44 10.14
CA ARG A 19 27.66 -9.23 10.51
C ARG A 19 28.83 -8.27 10.72
N PHE A 20 29.73 -8.62 11.63
CA PHE A 20 30.90 -7.81 11.96
C PHE A 20 31.65 -7.42 10.67
N MET A 21 31.77 -6.10 10.44
CA MET A 21 32.46 -5.47 9.30
C MET A 21 31.97 -5.80 7.87
N ARG A 22 30.79 -6.40 7.67
CA ARG A 22 30.23 -6.64 6.32
C ARG A 22 28.93 -5.87 6.09
N LYS A 23 28.94 -4.98 5.10
CA LYS A 23 27.71 -4.28 4.66
C LYS A 23 26.75 -5.31 4.02
N PRO A 24 25.49 -5.38 4.47
CA PRO A 24 24.50 -6.23 3.82
C PRO A 24 24.32 -5.85 2.34
N LYS A 25 24.14 -6.87 1.49
CA LYS A 25 23.85 -6.70 0.05
C LYS A 25 22.35 -6.50 -0.15
N TYR A 26 21.88 -5.27 0.07
CA TYR A 26 20.46 -4.92 -0.01
C TYR A 26 19.87 -5.07 -1.42
N ASP A 27 20.69 -4.93 -2.46
CA ASP A 27 20.34 -5.16 -3.86
C ASP A 27 19.95 -6.61 -4.13
N VAL A 28 20.76 -7.57 -3.66
CA VAL A 28 20.50 -9.00 -3.83
C VAL A 28 19.26 -9.41 -3.02
N ALA A 29 19.16 -8.96 -1.77
CA ALA A 29 18.00 -9.26 -0.92
C ALA A 29 16.70 -8.68 -1.49
N ARG A 30 16.75 -7.46 -2.05
CA ARG A 30 15.63 -6.86 -2.77
C ARG A 30 15.17 -7.74 -3.91
N ASP A 31 16.08 -8.26 -4.73
CA ASP A 31 15.73 -9.10 -5.88
C ASP A 31 15.15 -10.45 -5.45
N GLU A 32 15.70 -11.06 -4.40
CA GLU A 32 15.16 -12.28 -3.79
C GLU A 32 13.74 -12.06 -3.23
N TYR A 33 13.50 -10.97 -2.49
CA TYR A 33 12.15 -10.65 -2.01
C TYR A 33 11.18 -10.34 -3.15
N MET A 34 11.62 -9.66 -4.21
CA MET A 34 10.77 -9.39 -5.38
C MET A 34 10.40 -10.69 -6.12
N HIS A 35 11.32 -11.65 -6.21
CA HIS A 35 11.04 -12.97 -6.78
C HIS A 35 9.95 -13.68 -5.97
N LEU A 36 10.16 -13.80 -4.65
CA LEU A 36 9.23 -14.44 -3.73
C LEU A 36 7.85 -13.76 -3.76
N ALA A 37 7.80 -12.43 -3.76
CA ALA A 37 6.55 -11.67 -3.83
C ALA A 37 5.73 -11.98 -5.10
N ARG A 38 6.41 -12.15 -6.24
CA ARG A 38 5.75 -12.47 -7.52
C ARG A 38 5.22 -13.89 -7.56
N GLU A 39 5.94 -14.85 -6.97
CA GLU A 39 5.46 -16.23 -6.84
C GLU A 39 4.20 -16.28 -5.97
N LEU A 40 4.27 -15.67 -4.78
CA LEU A 40 3.12 -15.57 -3.87
C LEU A 40 1.91 -14.89 -4.51
N LYS A 41 2.14 -13.82 -5.30
CA LYS A 41 1.07 -13.15 -6.05
C LYS A 41 0.42 -14.07 -7.10
N LYS A 42 1.19 -14.91 -7.79
CA LYS A 42 0.66 -15.89 -8.75
C LYS A 42 -0.16 -16.99 -8.07
N GLU A 43 0.21 -17.35 -6.85
CA GLU A 43 -0.50 -18.34 -6.03
C GLU A 43 -1.72 -17.76 -5.30
N GLY A 44 -1.99 -16.45 -5.42
CA GLY A 44 -3.10 -15.77 -4.74
C GLY A 44 -2.83 -15.43 -3.27
N ALA A 45 -1.60 -15.65 -2.77
CA ALA A 45 -1.18 -15.32 -1.42
C ALA A 45 -0.81 -13.82 -1.29
N HIS A 46 -1.82 -12.95 -1.40
CA HIS A 46 -1.65 -11.51 -1.49
C HIS A 46 -1.05 -10.86 -0.23
N GLN A 47 -1.46 -11.28 0.98
CA GLN A 47 -0.90 -10.77 2.24
C GLN A 47 0.59 -11.10 2.41
N PRO A 48 1.04 -12.38 2.26
CA PRO A 48 2.46 -12.70 2.21
C PRO A 48 3.25 -11.95 1.13
N ALA A 49 2.66 -11.75 -0.05
CA ALA A 49 3.27 -10.95 -1.11
C ALA A 49 3.46 -9.48 -0.68
N ALA A 50 2.47 -8.89 0.01
CA ALA A 50 2.56 -7.52 0.54
C ALA A 50 3.72 -7.38 1.54
N LEU A 51 3.89 -8.35 2.45
CA LEU A 51 5.02 -8.38 3.39
C LEU A 51 6.38 -8.41 2.67
N CYS A 52 6.48 -9.18 1.59
CA CYS A 52 7.70 -9.20 0.77
C CYS A 52 7.97 -7.84 0.11
N PHE A 53 6.94 -7.15 -0.41
CA PHE A 53 7.09 -5.81 -0.97
C PHE A 53 7.47 -4.74 0.08
N LEU A 54 6.98 -4.86 1.32
CA LEU A 54 7.46 -4.01 2.42
C LEU A 54 8.94 -4.26 2.72
N ALA A 55 9.39 -5.51 2.69
CA ALA A 55 10.81 -5.83 2.84
C ALA A 55 11.66 -5.26 1.68
N VAL A 56 11.16 -5.29 0.44
CA VAL A 56 11.76 -4.62 -0.72
C VAL A 56 11.86 -3.11 -0.49
N ALA A 57 10.79 -2.47 0.00
CA ALA A 57 10.80 -1.03 0.31
C ALA A 57 11.87 -0.67 1.34
N ARG A 58 12.02 -1.46 2.41
CA ARG A 58 13.08 -1.28 3.43
C ARG A 58 14.49 -1.47 2.85
N CYS A 59 14.66 -2.38 1.89
CA CYS A 59 15.93 -2.51 1.18
C CYS A 59 16.23 -1.25 0.34
N GLN A 60 15.24 -0.68 -0.34
CA GLN A 60 15.40 0.57 -1.10
C GLN A 60 15.72 1.77 -0.20
N GLU A 61 15.09 1.85 0.97
CA GLU A 61 15.41 2.85 2.01
C GLU A 61 16.88 2.75 2.43
N ALA A 62 17.36 1.55 2.74
CA ALA A 62 18.76 1.31 3.10
C ALA A 62 19.75 1.65 1.96
N MET A 63 19.27 1.67 0.72
CA MET A 63 19.99 2.09 -0.48
C MET A 63 19.78 3.57 -0.83
N ALA A 64 19.09 4.34 0.02
CA ALA A 64 18.71 5.74 -0.19
C ALA A 64 17.86 6.01 -1.44
N ASN A 65 17.13 5.00 -1.94
CA ASN A 65 16.22 5.13 -3.06
C ASN A 65 14.78 5.36 -2.59
N ASN A 66 14.51 6.57 -2.12
CA ASN A 66 13.23 6.94 -1.51
C ASN A 66 12.05 6.86 -2.49
N THR A 67 12.27 7.12 -3.78
CA THR A 67 11.20 7.01 -4.79
C THR A 67 10.79 5.54 -4.99
N ALA A 68 11.76 4.63 -5.08
CA ALA A 68 11.45 3.20 -5.17
C ALA A 68 10.84 2.67 -3.87
N MET A 69 11.31 3.13 -2.71
CA MET A 69 10.71 2.81 -1.41
C MET A 69 9.21 3.13 -1.42
N ALA A 70 8.82 4.38 -1.73
CA ALA A 70 7.41 4.80 -1.78
C ALA A 70 6.58 3.94 -2.76
N LYS A 71 7.15 3.64 -3.94
CA LYS A 71 6.50 2.79 -4.95
C LYS A 71 6.22 1.37 -4.42
N TYR A 72 7.19 0.72 -3.78
CA TYR A 72 7.00 -0.65 -3.30
C TYR A 72 6.12 -0.70 -2.05
N THR A 73 6.14 0.33 -1.19
CA THR A 73 5.16 0.47 -0.10
C THR A 73 3.73 0.58 -0.66
N HIS A 74 3.53 1.36 -1.73
CA HIS A 74 2.23 1.47 -2.39
C HIS A 74 1.79 0.12 -3.01
N GLU A 75 2.67 -0.61 -3.68
CA GLU A 75 2.34 -1.94 -4.22
C GLU A 75 1.93 -2.92 -3.11
N ALA A 76 2.56 -2.87 -1.94
CA ALA A 76 2.15 -3.65 -0.77
C ALA A 76 0.72 -3.28 -0.31
N ALA A 77 0.40 -1.98 -0.25
CA ALA A 77 -0.94 -1.51 0.12
C ALA A 77 -2.03 -2.04 -0.83
N ARG A 78 -1.77 -2.04 -2.14
CA ARG A 78 -2.69 -2.60 -3.15
C ARG A 78 -2.92 -4.11 -2.97
N LEU A 79 -1.90 -4.84 -2.56
CA LEU A 79 -2.02 -6.28 -2.28
C LEU A 79 -2.87 -6.56 -1.04
N TYR A 80 -2.77 -5.74 0.02
CA TYR A 80 -3.68 -5.84 1.16
C TYR A 80 -5.14 -5.56 0.78
N ILE A 81 -5.40 -4.62 -0.12
CA ILE A 81 -6.76 -4.44 -0.67
C ILE A 81 -7.19 -5.62 -1.54
N SER A 82 -6.27 -6.18 -2.32
CA SER A 82 -6.58 -7.35 -3.17
C SER A 82 -6.94 -8.57 -2.32
N SER A 83 -6.33 -8.77 -1.14
CA SER A 83 -6.74 -9.82 -0.22
C SER A 83 -8.16 -9.59 0.32
N VAL A 84 -8.51 -8.34 0.67
CA VAL A 84 -9.88 -7.98 1.09
C VAL A 84 -10.88 -8.40 0.02
N GLN A 85 -10.66 -8.02 -1.24
CA GLN A 85 -11.58 -8.30 -2.35
C GLN A 85 -11.72 -9.81 -2.66
N TYR A 86 -10.66 -10.59 -2.46
CA TYR A 86 -10.70 -12.04 -2.65
C TYR A 86 -11.43 -12.76 -1.50
N ASP A 87 -11.28 -12.25 -0.27
CA ASP A 87 -11.89 -12.81 0.94
C ASP A 87 -13.36 -12.39 1.13
N VAL A 88 -13.84 -11.29 0.53
CA VAL A 88 -15.30 -11.00 0.48
C VAL A 88 -16.08 -12.17 -0.17
N TYR A 89 -15.45 -12.93 -1.06
CA TYR A 89 -16.03 -14.14 -1.66
C TYR A 89 -15.78 -15.43 -0.85
N SER A 90 -14.81 -15.41 0.07
CA SER A 90 -14.37 -16.56 0.86
C SER A 90 -14.46 -16.18 2.34
N ALA A 91 -15.62 -16.44 2.95
CA ALA A 91 -16.10 -15.98 4.27
C ALA A 91 -15.23 -16.28 5.52
N TYR A 92 -13.91 -16.20 5.43
CA TYR A 92 -12.94 -16.82 6.34
C TYR A 92 -11.86 -15.89 6.91
N LEU A 93 -11.92 -14.57 6.69
CA LEU A 93 -11.02 -13.61 7.36
C LEU A 93 -11.76 -12.43 7.98
N PRO A 94 -11.27 -11.85 9.09
CA PRO A 94 -11.74 -10.56 9.58
C PRO A 94 -11.28 -9.48 8.60
N LEU A 95 -12.15 -9.19 7.63
CA LEU A 95 -12.01 -8.16 6.59
C LEU A 95 -11.46 -6.83 7.14
N ALA A 96 -11.82 -6.49 8.38
CA ALA A 96 -11.43 -5.29 9.09
C ALA A 96 -9.91 -5.13 9.25
N ASP A 97 -9.18 -6.18 9.64
CA ASP A 97 -7.73 -6.09 9.88
C ASP A 97 -6.98 -5.80 8.59
N CYS A 98 -7.41 -6.42 7.49
CA CYS A 98 -6.82 -6.21 6.16
C CYS A 98 -7.04 -4.79 5.64
N ILE A 99 -8.23 -4.21 5.88
CA ILE A 99 -8.53 -2.82 5.51
C ILE A 99 -7.67 -1.85 6.33
N VAL A 100 -7.47 -2.10 7.63
CA VAL A 100 -6.61 -1.30 8.48
C VAL A 100 -5.16 -1.37 8.02
N ASP A 101 -4.63 -2.56 7.75
CA ASP A 101 -3.28 -2.75 7.24
C ASP A 101 -3.07 -2.06 5.89
N ALA A 102 -4.02 -2.20 4.97
CA ALA A 102 -4.00 -1.51 3.70
C ALA A 102 -3.98 0.02 3.88
N THR A 103 -4.88 0.55 4.71
CA THR A 103 -5.02 1.98 4.98
C THR A 103 -3.72 2.55 5.56
N ASN A 104 -3.18 1.90 6.59
CA ASN A 104 -1.92 2.31 7.22
C ASN A 104 -0.76 2.29 6.21
N THR A 105 -0.70 1.26 5.37
CA THR A 105 0.36 1.14 4.35
C THR A 105 0.21 2.20 3.25
N TYR A 106 -1.01 2.53 2.83
CA TYR A 106 -1.28 3.65 1.92
C TYR A 106 -0.81 4.98 2.52
N LEU A 107 -1.20 5.26 3.77
CA LEU A 107 -0.82 6.51 4.44
C LEU A 107 0.69 6.62 4.65
N LEU A 108 1.37 5.49 4.90
CA LEU A 108 2.82 5.43 4.92
C LEU A 108 3.40 5.84 3.56
N ALA A 109 2.93 5.26 2.45
CA ALA A 109 3.38 5.63 1.10
C ALA A 109 3.09 7.10 0.74
N VAL A 110 1.93 7.62 1.16
CA VAL A 110 1.56 9.04 1.01
C VAL A 110 2.58 9.93 1.72
N SER A 111 2.91 9.62 2.99
CA SER A 111 3.92 10.39 3.74
C SER A 111 5.29 10.38 3.05
N MET A 112 5.68 9.25 2.46
CA MET A 112 6.93 9.13 1.72
C MET A 112 6.94 10.02 0.46
N TYR A 113 5.86 10.04 -0.31
CA TYR A 113 5.77 10.92 -1.49
C TYR A 113 5.75 12.40 -1.11
N LEU A 114 5.12 12.76 0.01
CA LEU A 114 5.17 14.13 0.53
C LEU A 114 6.59 14.53 0.95
N ASN A 115 7.34 13.63 1.59
CA ASN A 115 8.74 13.86 1.97
C ASN A 115 9.64 14.06 0.75
N ILE A 116 9.35 13.39 -0.37
CA ILE A 116 10.08 13.54 -1.65
C ILE A 116 9.54 14.74 -2.48
N ARG A 117 8.66 15.57 -1.92
CA ARG A 117 8.05 16.75 -2.56
C ARG A 117 7.26 16.40 -3.84
N LYS A 118 6.57 15.26 -3.84
CA LYS A 118 5.68 14.82 -4.93
C LYS A 118 4.21 14.75 -4.48
N PRO A 119 3.57 15.89 -4.17
CA PRO A 119 2.20 15.93 -3.64
C PRO A 119 1.16 15.39 -4.63
N SER A 120 1.41 15.48 -5.94
CA SER A 120 0.52 14.91 -6.97
C SER A 120 0.41 13.39 -6.87
N LEU A 121 1.52 12.70 -6.59
CA LEU A 121 1.51 11.24 -6.38
C LEU A 121 0.84 10.89 -5.06
N ALA A 122 1.14 11.63 -3.98
CA ALA A 122 0.47 11.47 -2.69
C ALA A 122 -1.06 11.63 -2.81
N SER A 123 -1.52 12.63 -3.55
CA SER A 123 -2.94 12.85 -3.83
C SER A 123 -3.57 11.69 -4.61
N THR A 124 -2.87 11.17 -5.62
CA THR A 124 -3.34 10.01 -6.42
C THR A 124 -3.54 8.78 -5.54
N LEU A 125 -2.62 8.50 -4.62
CA LEU A 125 -2.74 7.39 -3.67
C LEU A 125 -3.93 7.56 -2.73
N LEU A 126 -4.18 8.78 -2.24
CA LEU A 126 -5.36 9.07 -1.40
C LEU A 126 -6.67 8.88 -2.17
N LEU A 127 -6.71 9.23 -3.46
CA LEU A 127 -7.87 8.97 -4.31
C LEU A 127 -8.08 7.47 -4.54
N GLU A 128 -7.02 6.71 -4.76
CA GLU A 128 -7.11 5.25 -4.91
C GLU A 128 -7.67 4.60 -3.63
N LEU A 129 -7.11 4.94 -2.47
CA LEU A 129 -7.61 4.47 -1.16
C LEU A 129 -9.08 4.85 -0.93
N ALA A 130 -9.43 6.12 -1.17
CA ALA A 130 -10.81 6.59 -1.01
C ALA A 130 -11.78 5.86 -1.96
N GLY A 131 -11.35 5.58 -3.18
CA GLY A 131 -12.10 4.77 -4.14
C GLY A 131 -12.36 3.37 -3.64
N THR A 132 -11.32 2.68 -3.14
CA THR A 132 -11.49 1.32 -2.61
C THR A 132 -12.40 1.27 -1.38
N LEU A 133 -12.31 2.27 -0.50
CA LEU A 133 -13.20 2.38 0.67
C LEU A 133 -14.65 2.67 0.26
N TYR A 134 -14.84 3.50 -0.78
CA TYR A 134 -16.16 3.77 -1.34
C TYR A 134 -16.79 2.49 -1.91
N ASP A 135 -16.03 1.68 -2.65
CA ASP A 135 -16.49 0.41 -3.20
C ASP A 135 -16.85 -0.61 -2.10
N LEU A 136 -16.20 -0.50 -0.93
CA LEU A 136 -16.50 -1.27 0.29
C LEU A 136 -17.64 -0.66 1.13
N GLN A 137 -18.30 0.39 0.64
CA GLN A 137 -19.40 1.11 1.31
C GLN A 137 -19.01 1.83 2.61
N LEU A 138 -17.71 2.09 2.82
CA LEU A 138 -17.17 2.87 3.93
C LEU A 138 -17.12 4.36 3.55
N PHE A 139 -18.31 4.96 3.40
CA PHE A 139 -18.47 6.29 2.80
C PHE A 139 -17.88 7.43 3.65
N GLU A 140 -17.93 7.34 4.98
CA GLU A 140 -17.36 8.35 5.88
C GLU A 140 -15.84 8.40 5.76
N GLU A 141 -15.18 7.24 5.83
CA GLU A 141 -13.73 7.11 5.69
C GLU A 141 -13.29 7.47 4.27
N ALA A 142 -14.02 7.04 3.24
CA ALA A 142 -13.76 7.44 1.86
C ALA A 142 -13.80 8.96 1.70
N MET A 143 -14.83 9.62 2.24
CA MET A 143 -14.95 11.08 2.22
C MET A 143 -13.78 11.78 2.91
N LEU A 144 -13.34 11.28 4.06
CA LEU A 144 -12.17 11.82 4.78
C LEU A 144 -10.93 11.84 3.87
N TYR A 145 -10.66 10.75 3.14
CA TYR A 145 -9.50 10.66 2.27
C TYR A 145 -9.67 11.44 0.96
N TYR A 146 -10.87 11.53 0.38
CA TYR A 146 -11.14 12.44 -0.74
C TYR A 146 -10.87 13.89 -0.37
N ARG A 147 -11.31 14.34 0.81
CA ARG A 147 -11.02 15.70 1.31
C ARG A 147 -9.52 15.93 1.50
N LYS A 148 -8.80 14.96 2.07
CA LYS A 148 -7.33 15.02 2.17
C LYS A 148 -6.64 15.06 0.80
N ALA A 149 -7.15 14.33 -0.20
CA ALA A 149 -6.59 14.37 -1.55
C ALA A 149 -6.78 15.75 -2.19
N HIS A 150 -7.95 16.37 -1.98
CA HIS A 150 -8.29 17.69 -2.49
C HIS A 150 -7.35 18.79 -1.96
N THR A 151 -6.94 18.75 -0.69
CA THR A 151 -6.01 19.75 -0.14
C THR A 151 -4.63 19.73 -0.80
N LEU A 152 -4.25 18.61 -1.43
CA LEU A 152 -2.99 18.47 -2.17
C LEU A 152 -3.10 18.88 -3.65
N GLN A 153 -4.30 19.20 -4.16
CA GLN A 153 -4.59 19.45 -5.57
C GLN A 153 -4.76 20.94 -5.92
N GLN A 154 -4.24 21.85 -5.08
CA GLN A 154 -4.47 23.29 -5.21
C GLN A 154 -4.08 23.89 -6.58
N HIS A 155 -3.11 23.27 -7.27
CA HIS A 155 -2.63 23.73 -8.58
C HIS A 155 -3.28 23.01 -9.78
N THR A 156 -4.24 22.13 -9.52
CA THR A 156 -4.91 21.31 -10.54
C THR A 156 -6.43 21.37 -10.36
N PRO A 157 -7.08 22.49 -10.75
CA PRO A 157 -8.48 22.75 -10.41
C PRO A 157 -9.46 21.72 -11.01
N LEU A 158 -9.16 21.16 -12.19
CA LEU A 158 -9.99 20.11 -12.80
C LEU A 158 -10.00 18.83 -11.96
N VAL A 159 -8.82 18.42 -11.46
CA VAL A 159 -8.69 17.24 -10.59
C VAL A 159 -9.35 17.52 -9.24
N ALA A 160 -9.17 18.73 -8.71
CA ALA A 160 -9.80 19.17 -7.47
C ALA A 160 -11.33 19.11 -7.54
N LEU A 161 -11.92 19.54 -8.67
CA LEU A 161 -13.36 19.49 -8.92
C LEU A 161 -13.87 18.05 -9.06
N ALA A 162 -13.15 17.18 -9.78
CA ALA A 162 -13.50 15.76 -9.86
C ALA A 162 -13.46 15.08 -8.48
N THR A 163 -12.51 15.45 -7.62
CA THR A 163 -12.44 14.97 -6.23
C THR A 163 -13.64 15.44 -5.41
N LEU A 164 -14.09 16.69 -5.57
CA LEU A 164 -15.29 17.20 -4.89
C LEU A 164 -16.57 16.49 -5.34
N GLN A 165 -16.67 16.10 -6.62
CA GLN A 165 -17.79 15.28 -7.10
C GLN A 165 -17.84 13.91 -6.39
N ARG A 166 -16.68 13.31 -6.10
CA ARG A 166 -16.60 12.08 -5.31
C ARG A 166 -17.04 12.29 -3.86
N VAL A 167 -16.67 13.42 -3.24
CA VAL A 167 -17.17 13.80 -1.90
C VAL A 167 -18.69 13.94 -1.90
N ALA A 168 -19.27 14.63 -2.89
CA ALA A 168 -20.72 14.76 -3.02
C ALA A 168 -21.39 13.40 -3.19
N SER A 169 -20.78 12.48 -3.94
CA SER A 169 -21.28 11.11 -4.10
C SER A 169 -21.30 10.33 -2.77
N CYS A 170 -20.34 10.60 -1.86
CA CYS A 170 -20.34 10.02 -0.51
C CYS A 170 -21.46 10.60 0.35
N LEU A 171 -21.66 11.93 0.33
CA LEU A 171 -22.72 12.60 1.08
C LEU A 171 -24.12 12.12 0.68
N ILE A 172 -24.35 11.98 -0.63
CA ILE A 172 -25.61 11.43 -1.16
C ILE A 172 -25.83 10.00 -0.65
N ALA A 173 -24.79 9.17 -0.63
CA ALA A 173 -24.88 7.79 -0.14
C ALA A 173 -25.15 7.71 1.37
N LEU A 174 -24.66 8.69 2.15
CA LEU A 174 -24.91 8.80 3.60
C LEU A 174 -26.29 9.38 3.94
N GLY A 175 -27.00 9.95 2.97
CA GLY A 175 -28.30 10.57 3.21
C GLY A 175 -28.22 12.00 3.77
N GLU A 176 -27.05 12.64 3.69
CA GLU A 176 -26.83 14.01 4.14
C GLU A 176 -27.04 14.97 2.96
N TRP A 177 -28.19 15.64 2.91
CA TRP A 177 -28.55 16.66 1.91
C TRP A 177 -29.08 17.94 2.55
#